data_AF-Q2IKK2-F1
#
_entry.id   AF-Q2IKK2-F1
#
_cell.length_a   1.000
_cell.length_b   1.000
_cell.length_c   1.000
_cell.angle_alpha   90.00
_cell.angle_beta   90.00
_cell.angle_gamma   90.00
#
_symmetry.space_group_name_H-M   'P 1'
#
loop_
_entity.id
_entity.type
_entity.pdbx_description
1 polymer ?
#
loop_
_entity_poly.entity_id
_entity_poly.type
_entity_poly.pdbx_seq_one_letter_code
_entity_poly.pdbx_strand_id
1 'polypeptide(L)'
;MFAPSPSPPRPAAAPPRARRACALLAALACLAPAPGRADGPADDAPPPATNAGPAAEKGGLVPLDLPRAKVAAAHAPRRLALLLGVQRFDDASWRPLRYPDADARALGEALRDPGGFDEVRVLTGATRAEVRDALRALASSDRDERDTVVVYVSSHGTLARDAAGQLRRYLVVRDTRLDDVPGTALAMDELNAEFDRLRSRRKVLVLATCHSGGGKSLLPDEVRRELEATKAGFLVRPIEEVSRASTVLAASDWGETAREDERLGHDIYTYFLVEALRAGADRNGDGAVTASEAHDYARRRTYAYTAGRQRPSAESTEVGADPIVLVGRVERKGKPELYSYATRLDGFTVSVDGRPLAELPGGVVLEPGRSRVQLAKGGGPALLDRTVSLDPGERVDVLTLLERAQGRWEAAPRVALLAFLDARSRREVLGPVPGFGAAFTARGWPAPSLSLRLDLVTSFGRSRIRQDGAEATFGYTALAAGVGVPWRFEPAALRGAALLAGPRLSLLWLDRRFDLALAPPAQRVLTFTPGLLLGAAVPLGRGFTAGAELHLDWLLLRVDRENRSTGLAELLVGAGYRF
;
A
#
# COMPACT_ATOMS: atom_id res chain seq x y z
N MET A 1 -30.12 28.50 63.49
CA MET A 1 -29.37 28.99 64.67
C MET A 1 -28.21 28.02 64.88
N PHE A 2 -26.97 28.54 64.88
CA PHE A 2 -25.65 27.89 64.87
C PHE A 2 -25.50 26.39 65.20
N ALA A 3 -24.80 25.64 64.34
CA ALA A 3 -23.91 24.50 64.66
C ALA A 3 -23.04 24.14 63.41
N PRO A 4 -21.92 23.37 63.52
CA PRO A 4 -20.58 23.87 63.21
C PRO A 4 -19.90 23.26 61.97
N SER A 5 -18.78 23.89 61.61
CA SER A 5 -17.82 23.55 60.53
C SER A 5 -17.35 22.09 60.51
N PRO A 6 -17.35 21.40 59.36
CA PRO A 6 -16.57 20.18 59.16
C PRO A 6 -15.16 20.48 58.64
N SER A 7 -14.21 19.73 59.19
CA SER A 7 -12.76 19.80 59.01
C SER A 7 -12.28 19.69 57.55
N PRO A 8 -11.11 20.25 57.19
CA PRO A 8 -10.62 20.25 55.82
C PRO A 8 -10.16 18.85 55.36
N PRO A 9 -10.34 18.50 54.06
CA PRO A 9 -9.88 17.23 53.52
C PRO A 9 -8.34 17.18 53.41
N ARG A 10 -7.78 16.01 53.73
CA ARG A 10 -6.35 15.69 53.62
C ARG A 10 -5.85 15.82 52.16
N PRO A 11 -4.59 16.24 51.94
CA PRO A 11 -4.05 16.43 50.60
C PRO A 11 -3.86 15.10 49.86
N ALA A 12 -4.35 15.03 48.63
CA ALA A 12 -4.12 13.94 47.70
C ALA A 12 -2.66 13.92 47.21
N ALA A 13 -2.10 12.71 47.13
CA ALA A 13 -0.72 12.45 46.76
C ALA A 13 -0.39 12.92 45.33
N ALA A 14 0.80 13.50 45.16
CA ALA A 14 1.33 13.96 43.89
C ALA A 14 1.70 12.79 42.95
N PRO A 15 1.43 12.90 41.64
CA PRO A 15 1.86 11.89 40.66
C PRO A 15 3.37 11.98 40.37
N PRO A 16 4.02 10.85 40.02
CA PRO A 16 5.47 10.78 39.85
C PRO A 16 5.95 11.57 38.62
N ARG A 17 6.99 12.39 38.84
CA ARG A 17 7.70 13.17 37.83
C ARG A 17 8.47 12.27 36.86
N ALA A 18 8.34 12.61 35.58
CA ALA A 18 9.08 12.04 34.46
C ALA A 18 10.61 12.17 34.63
N ARG A 19 11.32 11.06 34.39
CA ARG A 19 12.75 11.02 34.05
C ARG A 19 12.94 10.19 32.79
N ARG A 20 12.82 10.81 31.62
CA ARG A 20 13.37 10.30 30.34
C ARG A 20 13.72 11.48 29.43
N ALA A 21 14.95 11.95 29.55
CA ALA A 21 15.61 12.82 28.59
C ALA A 21 17.11 12.48 28.62
N CYS A 22 17.56 11.71 27.62
CA CYS A 22 18.93 11.56 27.10
C CYS A 22 19.09 10.19 26.43
N ALA A 23 18.62 10.06 25.19
CA ALA A 23 19.03 8.99 24.28
C ALA A 23 18.65 9.38 22.85
N LEU A 24 19.20 10.49 22.35
CA LEU A 24 19.08 10.85 20.94
C LEU A 24 20.23 11.80 20.54
N LEU A 25 21.47 11.31 20.58
CA LEU A 25 22.65 12.03 20.04
C LEU A 25 23.90 11.15 19.82
N ALA A 26 23.75 9.83 19.65
CA ALA A 26 24.87 8.90 19.45
C ALA A 26 24.64 7.94 18.26
N ALA A 27 24.17 8.47 17.12
CA ALA A 27 24.02 7.69 15.88
C ALA A 27 24.57 8.45 14.65
N LEU A 28 25.67 9.19 14.83
CA LEU A 28 26.38 9.89 13.76
C LEU A 28 27.89 9.91 14.04
N ALA A 29 28.50 8.72 14.18
CA ALA A 29 29.95 8.53 14.11
C ALA A 29 30.29 7.03 14.09
N CYS A 30 30.16 6.37 12.94
CA CYS A 30 30.81 5.07 12.68
C CYS A 30 30.88 4.82 11.17
N LEU A 31 31.75 5.57 10.47
CA LEU A 31 32.21 5.27 9.11
C LEU A 31 33.69 5.68 9.04
N ALA A 32 34.56 4.81 9.53
CA ALA A 32 35.99 4.81 9.24
C ALA A 32 36.51 3.36 9.31
N PRO A 33 37.28 2.87 8.32
CA PRO A 33 37.84 1.53 8.35
C PRO A 33 39.14 1.54 9.17
N ALA A 34 39.34 0.52 10.02
CA ALA A 34 40.62 0.27 10.68
C ALA A 34 41.37 -0.87 9.95
N PRO A 35 42.70 -0.78 9.76
CA PRO A 35 43.48 -1.74 9.00
C PRO A 35 43.83 -2.99 9.81
N GLY A 36 44.04 -4.09 9.08
CA GLY A 36 44.29 -5.42 9.62
C GLY A 36 45.63 -5.58 10.34
N ARG A 37 45.68 -6.63 11.17
CA ARG A 37 46.91 -7.28 11.63
C ARG A 37 46.74 -8.79 11.56
N ALA A 38 47.79 -9.42 11.04
CA ALA A 38 47.98 -10.85 10.91
C ALA A 38 48.67 -11.44 12.17
N ASP A 39 48.98 -12.74 12.08
CA ASP A 39 49.66 -13.64 13.03
C ASP A 39 48.66 -14.38 13.94
N GLY A 40 48.62 -15.71 14.08
CA GLY A 40 49.58 -16.81 13.89
C GLY A 40 49.13 -17.94 14.85
N PRO A 41 49.49 -19.23 14.67
CA PRO A 41 48.66 -20.35 15.11
C PRO A 41 48.90 -20.87 16.54
N ALA A 42 47.83 -21.49 17.05
CA ALA A 42 47.66 -22.51 18.08
C ALA A 42 48.84 -22.91 18.99
N ASP A 43 48.59 -22.87 20.29
CA ASP A 43 49.24 -23.76 21.26
C ASP A 43 48.22 -24.27 22.29
N ASP A 44 48.24 -25.59 22.49
CA ASP A 44 47.38 -26.38 23.36
C ASP A 44 47.85 -26.30 24.83
N ALA A 45 46.96 -25.87 25.74
CA ALA A 45 46.98 -26.29 27.15
C ALA A 45 45.61 -26.03 27.81
N PRO A 46 45.00 -27.00 28.51
CA PRO A 46 43.73 -26.77 29.21
C PRO A 46 44.00 -26.19 30.61
N PRO A 47 43.32 -25.12 31.05
CA PRO A 47 43.30 -24.74 32.45
C PRO A 47 42.24 -25.55 33.22
N PRO A 48 42.41 -25.71 34.54
CA PRO A 48 41.76 -26.74 35.34
C PRO A 48 40.29 -26.42 35.63
N ALA A 49 39.50 -27.48 35.87
CA ALA A 49 38.14 -27.38 36.35
C ALA A 49 38.10 -26.68 37.72
N THR A 50 37.63 -25.44 37.74
CA THR A 50 37.21 -24.75 38.96
C THR A 50 35.71 -24.47 38.89
N ASN A 51 34.95 -25.34 39.55
CA ASN A 51 33.56 -25.08 39.95
C ASN A 51 33.55 -23.95 40.98
N ALA A 52 33.19 -22.74 40.54
CA ALA A 52 32.68 -21.68 41.40
C ALA A 52 31.88 -20.71 40.53
N GLY A 53 30.64 -21.06 40.21
CA GLY A 53 29.71 -20.14 39.56
C GLY A 53 29.27 -19.05 40.54
N PRO A 54 29.38 -17.75 40.22
CA PRO A 54 28.71 -16.72 41.00
C PRO A 54 27.21 -16.81 40.71
N ALA A 55 26.42 -16.54 41.77
CA ALA A 55 24.97 -16.61 41.78
C ALA A 55 24.35 -15.93 40.55
N ALA A 56 23.66 -16.73 39.72
CA ALA A 56 22.93 -16.25 38.57
C ALA A 56 21.87 -15.24 39.03
N GLU A 57 22.00 -13.98 38.60
CA GLU A 57 20.92 -13.01 38.66
C GLU A 57 19.71 -13.60 37.93
N LYS A 58 18.61 -13.83 38.65
CA LYS A 58 17.32 -14.20 38.05
C LYS A 58 16.84 -13.03 37.20
N GLY A 59 17.19 -13.03 35.91
CA GLY A 59 16.73 -12.06 34.92
C GLY A 59 17.80 -11.47 34.00
N GLY A 60 19.07 -11.87 34.11
CA GLY A 60 20.12 -11.41 33.19
C GLY A 60 19.91 -11.95 31.77
N LEU A 61 20.13 -11.13 30.74
CA LEU A 61 20.22 -11.57 29.36
C LEU A 61 21.38 -12.57 29.24
N VAL A 62 21.06 -13.85 29.02
CA VAL A 62 22.08 -14.87 28.75
C VAL A 62 22.43 -14.79 27.27
N PRO A 63 23.69 -14.50 26.90
CA PRO A 63 24.12 -14.56 25.51
C PRO A 63 23.96 -16.02 25.03
N LEU A 64 23.02 -16.26 24.11
CA LEU A 64 22.95 -17.53 23.41
C LEU A 64 23.99 -17.52 22.31
N ASP A 65 25.04 -18.32 22.45
CA ASP A 65 26.00 -18.54 21.37
C ASP A 65 25.39 -19.51 20.35
N LEU A 66 24.57 -18.97 19.44
CA LEU A 66 24.02 -19.71 18.32
C LEU A 66 24.88 -19.46 17.08
N PRO A 67 25.37 -20.52 16.41
CA PRO A 67 26.10 -20.36 15.17
C PRO A 67 25.27 -19.55 14.17
N ARG A 68 25.84 -18.45 13.65
CA ARG A 68 25.14 -17.56 12.70
C ARG A 68 24.59 -18.31 11.49
N ALA A 69 25.30 -19.35 11.03
CA ALA A 69 24.83 -20.22 9.95
C ALA A 69 23.54 -20.99 10.29
N LYS A 70 23.40 -21.45 11.54
CA LYS A 70 22.19 -22.15 12.02
C LYS A 70 21.00 -21.20 12.13
N VAL A 71 21.25 -19.97 12.60
CA VAL A 71 20.23 -18.90 12.63
C VAL A 71 19.84 -18.49 11.21
N ALA A 72 20.81 -18.27 10.32
CA ALA A 72 20.56 -17.89 8.94
C ALA A 72 19.79 -18.96 8.16
N ALA A 73 20.11 -20.24 8.35
CA ALA A 73 19.37 -21.35 7.75
C ALA A 73 17.94 -21.46 8.32
N ALA A 74 17.77 -21.28 9.64
CA ALA A 74 16.44 -21.29 10.27
C ALA A 74 15.56 -20.10 9.86
N HIS A 75 16.17 -18.99 9.40
CA HIS A 75 15.50 -17.78 8.90
C HIS A 75 15.67 -17.59 7.38
N ALA A 76 15.99 -18.66 6.65
CA ALA A 76 16.00 -18.62 5.20
C ALA A 76 14.55 -18.45 4.69
N PRO A 77 14.29 -17.55 3.73
CA PRO A 77 12.95 -17.39 3.18
C PRO A 77 12.45 -18.71 2.58
N ARG A 78 11.22 -19.08 2.92
CA ARG A 78 10.55 -20.29 2.42
C ARG A 78 9.68 -19.98 1.23
N ARG A 79 9.35 -21.00 0.48
CA ARG A 79 8.50 -20.95 -0.72
C ARG A 79 7.38 -21.95 -0.56
N LEU A 80 6.17 -21.43 -0.37
CA LEU A 80 4.99 -22.18 0.06
C LEU A 80 3.91 -22.09 -1.00
N ALA A 81 3.21 -23.19 -1.26
CA ALA A 81 2.08 -23.19 -2.18
C ALA A 81 0.90 -23.99 -1.63
N LEU A 82 -0.30 -23.43 -1.76
CA LEU A 82 -1.57 -24.10 -1.51
C LEU A 82 -2.40 -24.07 -2.80
N LEU A 83 -2.71 -25.24 -3.33
CA LEU A 83 -3.41 -25.39 -4.60
C LEU A 83 -4.72 -26.15 -4.39
N LEU A 84 -5.83 -25.52 -4.72
CA LEU A 84 -7.18 -26.07 -4.61
C LEU A 84 -7.73 -26.37 -6.01
N GLY A 85 -8.12 -27.63 -6.23
CA GLY A 85 -8.92 -28.05 -7.37
C GLY A 85 -10.21 -28.68 -6.89
N VAL A 86 -11.38 -28.24 -7.34
CA VAL A 86 -12.66 -28.86 -6.98
C VAL A 86 -13.39 -29.28 -8.24
N GLN A 87 -13.28 -30.56 -8.55
CA GLN A 87 -13.88 -31.12 -9.76
C GLN A 87 -15.33 -31.60 -9.56
N ARG A 88 -15.65 -32.15 -8.39
CA ARG A 88 -16.95 -32.77 -8.08
C ARG A 88 -17.56 -32.15 -6.82
N PHE A 89 -18.89 -32.17 -6.78
CA PHE A 89 -19.70 -31.54 -5.75
C PHE A 89 -20.76 -32.52 -5.24
N ASP A 90 -21.08 -32.43 -3.95
CA ASP A 90 -22.05 -33.32 -3.29
C ASP A 90 -23.50 -32.95 -3.71
N ASP A 91 -23.77 -31.66 -3.90
CA ASP A 91 -25.03 -31.19 -4.49
C ASP A 91 -24.99 -31.35 -6.01
N ALA A 92 -25.85 -32.25 -6.51
CA ALA A 92 -25.97 -32.60 -7.92
C ALA A 92 -26.38 -31.44 -8.84
N SER A 93 -26.86 -30.32 -8.27
CA SER A 93 -27.13 -29.10 -9.03
C SER A 93 -25.84 -28.58 -9.67
N TRP A 94 -24.71 -28.63 -8.97
CA TRP A 94 -23.42 -28.22 -9.51
C TRP A 94 -22.88 -29.27 -10.48
N ARG A 95 -22.80 -28.89 -11.76
CA ARG A 95 -22.23 -29.76 -12.78
C ARG A 95 -20.74 -29.99 -12.49
N PRO A 96 -20.25 -31.25 -12.56
CA PRO A 96 -18.83 -31.52 -12.44
C PRO A 96 -18.00 -30.76 -13.47
N LEU A 97 -16.83 -30.30 -13.06
CA LEU A 97 -15.78 -29.82 -13.95
C LEU A 97 -14.93 -31.00 -14.43
N ARG A 98 -14.07 -30.79 -15.42
CA ARG A 98 -13.25 -31.83 -16.04
C ARG A 98 -11.83 -31.85 -15.50
N TYR A 99 -11.23 -30.69 -15.29
CA TYR A 99 -9.79 -30.57 -15.05
C TYR A 99 -9.29 -29.90 -13.76
N PRO A 100 -10.10 -29.32 -12.84
CA PRO A 100 -9.54 -28.64 -11.66
C PRO A 100 -8.54 -29.45 -10.84
N ASP A 101 -8.80 -30.74 -10.65
CA ASP A 101 -7.90 -31.64 -9.93
C ASP A 101 -6.57 -31.85 -10.69
N ALA A 102 -6.62 -31.95 -12.02
CA ALA A 102 -5.46 -32.08 -12.88
C ALA A 102 -4.66 -30.78 -12.94
N ASP A 103 -5.34 -29.64 -13.04
CA ASP A 103 -4.76 -28.30 -13.06
C ASP A 103 -3.97 -28.01 -11.77
N ALA A 104 -4.59 -28.25 -10.60
CA ALA A 104 -3.95 -28.06 -9.31
C ALA A 104 -2.73 -28.97 -9.12
N ARG A 105 -2.79 -30.21 -9.60
CA ARG A 105 -1.63 -31.13 -9.56
C ARG A 105 -0.52 -30.67 -10.50
N ALA A 106 -0.84 -30.32 -11.74
CA ALA A 106 0.14 -29.92 -12.74
C ALA A 106 0.91 -28.64 -12.35
N LEU A 107 0.19 -27.64 -11.82
CA LEU A 107 0.82 -26.44 -11.28
C LEU A 107 1.64 -26.75 -10.02
N GLY A 108 1.13 -27.64 -9.16
CA GLY A 108 1.86 -28.10 -7.97
C GLY A 108 3.20 -28.73 -8.34
N GLU A 109 3.23 -29.60 -9.35
CA GLU A 109 4.48 -30.17 -9.84
C GLU A 109 5.41 -29.10 -10.41
N ALA A 110 4.91 -28.17 -11.24
CA ALA A 110 5.74 -27.09 -11.79
C ALA A 110 6.34 -26.17 -10.71
N LEU A 111 5.62 -25.94 -9.60
CA LEU A 111 6.12 -25.18 -8.46
C LEU A 111 7.13 -25.99 -7.62
N ARG A 112 7.02 -27.32 -7.56
CA ARG A 112 8.07 -28.16 -6.95
C ARG A 112 9.32 -28.18 -7.82
N ASP A 113 9.16 -28.46 -9.11
CA ASP A 113 10.24 -28.57 -10.10
C ASP A 113 9.72 -28.10 -11.48
N PRO A 114 10.33 -27.07 -12.10
CA PRO A 114 11.57 -26.38 -11.74
C PRO A 114 11.41 -25.31 -10.66
N GLY A 115 10.22 -25.13 -10.12
CA GLY A 115 9.92 -24.03 -9.20
C GLY A 115 10.86 -24.01 -8.01
N GLY A 116 11.04 -25.12 -7.29
CA GLY A 116 11.86 -25.18 -6.07
C GLY A 116 11.10 -24.63 -4.84
N PHE A 117 9.80 -24.91 -4.74
CA PHE A 117 9.00 -24.60 -3.56
C PHE A 117 9.22 -25.65 -2.46
N ASP A 118 9.45 -25.20 -1.23
CA ASP A 118 9.73 -26.04 -0.07
C ASP A 118 8.51 -26.86 0.36
N GLU A 119 7.32 -26.28 0.24
CA GLU A 119 6.06 -26.90 0.65
C GLU A 119 4.99 -26.64 -0.39
N VAL A 120 4.48 -27.71 -1.00
CA VAL A 120 3.41 -27.64 -1.99
C VAL A 120 2.28 -28.57 -1.59
N ARG A 121 1.20 -27.98 -1.06
CA ARG A 121 0.00 -28.68 -0.63
C ARG A 121 -1.09 -28.58 -1.69
N VAL A 122 -1.47 -29.72 -2.27
CA VAL A 122 -2.58 -29.83 -3.22
C VAL A 122 -3.80 -30.39 -2.51
N LEU A 123 -4.93 -29.71 -2.63
CA LEU A 123 -6.24 -30.13 -2.14
C LEU A 123 -7.18 -30.35 -3.31
N THR A 124 -7.61 -31.60 -3.51
CA THR A 124 -8.59 -31.95 -4.54
C THR A 124 -9.93 -32.31 -3.90
N GLY A 125 -11.01 -31.70 -4.39
CA GLY A 125 -12.37 -31.95 -3.91
C GLY A 125 -12.57 -31.62 -2.44
N ALA A 126 -12.02 -30.50 -1.93
CA ALA A 126 -12.10 -30.15 -0.52
C ALA A 126 -13.45 -29.53 -0.11
N THR A 127 -13.83 -29.72 1.16
CA THR A 127 -14.95 -29.02 1.82
C THR A 127 -14.58 -27.60 2.24
N ARG A 128 -15.56 -26.77 2.57
CA ARG A 128 -15.34 -25.43 3.15
C ARG A 128 -14.44 -25.48 4.39
N ALA A 129 -14.67 -26.46 5.27
CA ALA A 129 -13.88 -26.62 6.50
C ALA A 129 -12.42 -26.99 6.20
N GLU A 130 -12.19 -27.96 5.31
CA GLU A 130 -10.85 -28.39 4.90
C GLU A 130 -10.04 -27.25 4.24
N VAL A 131 -10.69 -26.43 3.39
CA VAL A 131 -10.05 -25.26 2.78
C VAL A 131 -9.63 -24.23 3.84
N ARG A 132 -10.52 -23.94 4.81
CA ARG A 132 -10.21 -23.04 5.94
C ARG A 132 -9.06 -23.55 6.79
N ASP A 133 -9.03 -24.84 7.10
CA ASP A 133 -7.94 -25.46 7.85
C ASP A 133 -6.61 -25.34 7.10
N ALA A 134 -6.63 -25.52 5.79
CA ALA A 134 -5.43 -25.40 4.98
C ALA A 134 -4.93 -23.95 4.85
N LEU A 135 -5.82 -22.96 4.73
CA LEU A 135 -5.45 -21.54 4.78
C LEU A 135 -4.82 -21.18 6.14
N ARG A 136 -5.38 -21.67 7.26
CA ARG A 136 -4.78 -21.49 8.59
C ARG A 136 -3.42 -22.16 8.73
N ALA A 137 -3.26 -23.37 8.19
CA ALA A 137 -1.99 -24.08 8.19
C ALA A 137 -0.93 -23.35 7.33
N LEU A 138 -1.34 -22.79 6.18
CA LEU A 138 -0.48 -21.96 5.35
C LEU A 138 -0.02 -20.71 6.09
N ALA A 139 -0.94 -19.98 6.73
CA ALA A 139 -0.62 -18.80 7.54
C ALA A 139 0.28 -19.12 8.74
N SER A 140 0.22 -20.34 9.28
CA SER A 140 1.13 -20.80 10.35
C SER A 140 2.52 -21.17 9.83
N SER A 141 2.62 -21.52 8.54
CA SER A 141 3.85 -21.92 7.87
C SER A 141 4.61 -20.75 7.26
N ASP A 142 3.87 -19.70 6.86
CA ASP A 142 4.35 -18.38 6.44
C ASP A 142 4.80 -17.57 7.66
N ARG A 143 6.11 -17.48 7.86
CA ARG A 143 6.71 -16.99 9.11
C ARG A 143 7.49 -15.70 8.92
N ASP A 144 7.91 -15.39 7.70
CA ASP A 144 8.81 -14.30 7.35
C ASP A 144 8.24 -13.46 6.18
N GLU A 145 8.42 -12.14 6.22
CA GLU A 145 7.96 -11.24 5.15
C GLU A 145 8.61 -11.53 3.79
N ARG A 146 9.76 -12.21 3.78
CA ARG A 146 10.52 -12.59 2.58
C ARG A 146 10.06 -13.93 1.98
N ASP A 147 9.22 -14.69 2.69
CA ASP A 147 8.64 -15.94 2.19
C ASP A 147 7.91 -15.68 0.87
N THR A 148 7.91 -16.62 -0.06
CA THR A 148 7.12 -16.56 -1.29
C THR A 148 5.92 -17.49 -1.16
N VAL A 149 4.72 -16.97 -1.39
CA VAL A 149 3.49 -17.74 -1.21
C VAL A 149 2.66 -17.76 -2.49
N VAL A 150 2.22 -18.94 -2.92
CA VAL A 150 1.27 -19.09 -4.03
C VAL A 150 -0.01 -19.75 -3.51
N VAL A 151 -1.14 -19.10 -3.71
CA VAL A 151 -2.46 -19.70 -3.52
C VAL A 151 -3.11 -19.85 -4.89
N TYR A 152 -3.50 -21.06 -5.26
CA TYR A 152 -4.17 -21.36 -6.53
C TYR A 152 -5.55 -21.94 -6.27
N VAL A 153 -6.56 -21.51 -7.00
CA VAL A 153 -7.93 -22.02 -6.90
C VAL A 153 -8.50 -22.28 -8.29
N SER A 154 -8.93 -23.51 -8.55
CA SER A 154 -9.73 -23.92 -9.71
C SER A 154 -11.02 -24.57 -9.24
N SER A 155 -12.15 -23.92 -9.53
CA SER A 155 -13.50 -24.38 -9.20
C SER A 155 -14.55 -23.49 -9.89
N HIS A 156 -15.84 -23.81 -9.69
CA HIS A 156 -16.93 -22.88 -9.99
C HIS A 156 -16.86 -21.64 -9.09
N GLY A 157 -17.14 -20.48 -9.68
CA GLY A 157 -17.54 -19.28 -8.96
C GLY A 157 -19.05 -19.05 -9.09
N THR A 158 -19.67 -18.46 -8.07
CA THR A 158 -21.09 -18.09 -8.07
C THR A 158 -21.32 -16.76 -7.35
N LEU A 159 -22.53 -16.21 -7.50
CA LEU A 159 -22.99 -15.01 -6.82
C LEU A 159 -24.19 -15.34 -5.93
N ALA A 160 -24.16 -14.90 -4.69
CA ALA A 160 -25.29 -15.03 -3.76
C ALA A 160 -25.39 -13.82 -2.84
N ARG A 161 -26.58 -13.54 -2.30
CA ARG A 161 -26.74 -12.51 -1.27
C ARG A 161 -26.30 -13.05 0.08
N ASP A 162 -25.47 -12.31 0.79
CA ASP A 162 -25.11 -12.63 2.18
C ASP A 162 -26.27 -12.34 3.14
N ALA A 163 -26.08 -12.60 4.44
CA ALA A 163 -27.08 -12.36 5.47
C ALA A 163 -27.51 -10.88 5.60
N ALA A 164 -26.71 -9.94 5.11
CA ALA A 164 -27.03 -8.52 5.06
C ALA A 164 -27.73 -8.12 3.74
N GLY A 165 -28.06 -9.09 2.89
CA GLY A 165 -28.68 -8.88 1.59
C GLY A 165 -27.72 -8.35 0.54
N GLN A 166 -26.41 -8.33 0.78
CA GLN A 166 -25.43 -7.81 -0.18
C GLN A 166 -25.01 -8.91 -1.15
N LEU A 167 -24.96 -8.60 -2.45
CA LEU A 167 -24.52 -9.56 -3.46
C LEU A 167 -22.99 -9.77 -3.35
N ARG A 168 -22.58 -10.99 -3.05
CA ARG A 168 -21.18 -11.39 -2.84
C ARG A 168 -20.78 -12.50 -3.81
N ARG A 169 -19.45 -12.65 -3.97
CA ARG A 169 -18.85 -13.74 -4.75
C ARG A 169 -18.49 -14.89 -3.84
N TYR A 170 -18.71 -16.10 -4.34
CA TYR A 170 -18.38 -17.32 -3.63
C TYR A 170 -17.65 -18.30 -4.55
N LEU A 171 -16.71 -19.02 -3.97
CA LEU A 171 -16.10 -20.21 -4.52
C LEU A 171 -16.91 -21.42 -4.09
N VAL A 172 -17.39 -22.18 -5.07
CA VAL A 172 -18.08 -23.44 -4.82
C VAL A 172 -17.02 -24.47 -4.43
N VAL A 173 -17.24 -25.16 -3.32
CA VAL A 173 -16.41 -26.24 -2.79
C VAL A 173 -17.23 -27.53 -2.71
N ARG A 174 -16.62 -28.68 -2.39
CA ARG A 174 -17.27 -30.00 -2.52
C ARG A 174 -18.67 -30.04 -1.87
N ASP A 175 -18.80 -29.50 -0.67
CA ASP A 175 -20.00 -29.52 0.17
C ASP A 175 -20.90 -28.27 0.00
N THR A 176 -20.68 -27.46 -1.04
CA THR A 176 -21.54 -26.30 -1.32
C THR A 176 -22.92 -26.74 -1.80
N ARG A 177 -23.97 -26.26 -1.13
CA ARG A 177 -25.36 -26.45 -1.52
C ARG A 177 -25.88 -25.21 -2.26
N LEU A 178 -26.58 -25.41 -3.36
CA LEU A 178 -27.12 -24.32 -4.18
C LEU A 178 -28.23 -23.53 -3.46
N ASP A 179 -28.98 -24.18 -2.57
CA ASP A 179 -30.02 -23.55 -1.75
C ASP A 179 -29.48 -22.75 -0.56
N ASP A 180 -28.21 -22.92 -0.21
CA ASP A 180 -27.53 -22.23 0.89
C ASP A 180 -26.06 -21.92 0.55
N VAL A 181 -25.86 -21.17 -0.53
CA VAL A 181 -24.52 -20.73 -0.96
C VAL A 181 -23.78 -19.96 0.15
N PRO A 182 -24.37 -18.94 0.83
CA PRO A 182 -23.64 -18.19 1.86
C PRO A 182 -23.20 -19.07 3.07
N GLY A 183 -24.03 -20.04 3.44
CA GLY A 183 -23.76 -20.96 4.55
C GLY A 183 -22.73 -22.05 4.22
N THR A 184 -22.59 -22.45 2.96
CA THR A 184 -21.80 -23.65 2.59
C THR A 184 -20.65 -23.39 1.61
N ALA A 185 -20.67 -22.30 0.84
CA ALA A 185 -19.57 -21.93 -0.05
C ALA A 185 -18.49 -21.10 0.67
N LEU A 186 -17.31 -20.96 0.05
CA LEU A 186 -16.26 -20.07 0.55
C LEU A 186 -16.44 -18.67 -0.05
N ALA A 187 -16.68 -17.65 0.76
CA ALA A 187 -16.78 -16.28 0.26
C ALA A 187 -15.43 -15.79 -0.29
N MET A 188 -15.43 -15.07 -1.41
CA MET A 188 -14.18 -14.52 -1.98
C MET A 188 -13.55 -13.48 -1.03
N ASP A 189 -14.37 -12.66 -0.37
CA ASP A 189 -13.92 -11.72 0.66
C ASP A 189 -13.22 -12.44 1.83
N GLU A 190 -13.68 -13.64 2.17
CA GLU A 190 -13.05 -14.48 3.20
C GLU A 190 -11.68 -14.98 2.71
N LEU A 191 -11.59 -15.50 1.49
CA LEU A 191 -10.32 -15.93 0.90
C LEU A 191 -9.31 -14.78 0.82
N ASN A 192 -9.74 -13.61 0.34
CA ASN A 192 -8.91 -12.41 0.27
C ASN A 192 -8.43 -11.97 1.65
N ALA A 193 -9.32 -11.96 2.65
CA ALA A 193 -8.95 -11.59 4.00
C ALA A 193 -7.91 -12.55 4.62
N GLU A 194 -8.03 -13.86 4.38
CA GLU A 194 -7.01 -14.82 4.83
C GLU A 194 -5.68 -14.65 4.06
N PHE A 195 -5.75 -14.41 2.75
CA PHE A 195 -4.58 -14.16 1.91
C PHE A 195 -3.86 -12.87 2.32
N ASP A 196 -4.59 -11.81 2.64
CA ASP A 196 -4.03 -10.53 3.08
C ASP A 196 -3.34 -10.62 4.44
N ARG A 197 -3.80 -11.52 5.32
CA ARG A 197 -3.19 -11.78 6.64
C ARG A 197 -1.86 -12.51 6.58
N LEU A 198 -1.52 -13.13 5.45
CA LEU A 198 -0.19 -13.73 5.25
C LEU A 198 0.90 -12.66 5.46
N ARG A 199 1.95 -13.02 6.20
CA ARG A 199 3.12 -12.21 6.52
C ARG A 199 3.96 -11.92 5.29
N SER A 200 4.02 -12.87 4.36
CA SER A 200 4.74 -12.73 3.09
C SER A 200 4.35 -11.45 2.35
N ARG A 201 5.37 -10.73 1.86
CA ARG A 201 5.25 -9.62 0.90
C ARG A 201 5.50 -10.07 -0.54
N ARG A 202 5.55 -11.38 -0.78
CA ARG A 202 5.80 -12.00 -2.09
C ARG A 202 4.75 -13.07 -2.34
N LYS A 203 3.48 -12.65 -2.29
CA LYS A 203 2.32 -13.56 -2.36
C LYS A 203 1.50 -13.37 -3.63
N VAL A 204 1.14 -14.48 -4.25
CA VAL A 204 0.35 -14.55 -5.49
C VAL A 204 -0.91 -15.35 -5.25
N LEU A 205 -2.06 -14.79 -5.59
CA LEU A 205 -3.34 -15.49 -5.64
C LEU A 205 -3.71 -15.73 -7.11
N VAL A 206 -3.93 -16.97 -7.50
CA VAL A 206 -4.30 -17.36 -8.87
C VAL A 206 -5.72 -17.93 -8.86
N LEU A 207 -6.64 -17.26 -9.54
CA LEU A 207 -8.06 -17.62 -9.62
C LEU A 207 -8.38 -18.16 -11.00
N ALA A 208 -8.43 -19.49 -11.13
CA ALA A 208 -8.95 -20.22 -12.28
C ALA A 208 -10.45 -20.50 -12.10
N THR A 209 -11.23 -19.45 -11.80
CA THR A 209 -12.68 -19.55 -11.54
C THR A 209 -13.45 -18.58 -12.40
N CYS A 210 -14.67 -18.92 -12.81
CA CYS A 210 -15.54 -17.97 -13.51
C CYS A 210 -16.01 -16.87 -12.54
N HIS A 211 -15.82 -15.61 -12.92
CA HIS A 211 -16.14 -14.46 -12.06
C HIS A 211 -17.56 -13.92 -12.23
N SER A 212 -18.22 -14.20 -13.35
CA SER A 212 -19.36 -13.41 -13.83
C SER A 212 -20.74 -13.88 -13.39
N GLY A 213 -20.86 -15.06 -12.76
CA GLY A 213 -22.16 -15.70 -12.58
C GLY A 213 -22.86 -16.04 -13.91
N GLY A 214 -22.18 -15.90 -15.05
CA GLY A 214 -22.67 -16.22 -16.39
C GLY A 214 -21.97 -17.45 -16.99
N GLY A 215 -22.65 -18.15 -17.90
CA GLY A 215 -22.11 -19.35 -18.54
C GLY A 215 -22.37 -20.63 -17.72
N LYS A 216 -21.30 -21.36 -17.36
CA LYS A 216 -21.39 -22.61 -16.57
C LYS A 216 -21.64 -22.37 -15.07
N SER A 217 -21.46 -21.14 -14.59
CA SER A 217 -21.77 -20.76 -13.21
C SER A 217 -23.27 -20.78 -12.98
N LEU A 218 -23.73 -21.61 -12.04
CA LEU A 218 -25.11 -21.58 -11.58
C LEU A 218 -25.30 -20.45 -10.58
N LEU A 219 -26.48 -19.85 -10.60
CA LEU A 219 -26.90 -18.81 -9.69
C LEU A 219 -28.12 -19.29 -8.90
N PRO A 220 -28.25 -18.91 -7.62
CA PRO A 220 -29.52 -19.04 -6.91
C PRO A 220 -30.66 -18.37 -7.69
N ASP A 221 -31.84 -18.98 -7.63
CA ASP A 221 -33.01 -18.58 -8.43
C ASP A 221 -33.40 -17.11 -8.26
N GLU A 222 -33.29 -16.58 -7.04
CA GLU A 222 -33.55 -15.18 -6.74
C GLU A 222 -32.60 -14.24 -7.50
N VAL A 223 -31.29 -14.52 -7.41
CA VAL A 223 -30.23 -13.73 -8.08
C VAL A 223 -30.38 -13.82 -9.60
N ARG A 224 -30.68 -15.01 -10.13
CA ARG A 224 -30.91 -15.22 -11.57
C ARG A 224 -32.07 -14.37 -12.09
N ARG A 225 -33.24 -14.43 -11.46
CA ARG A 225 -34.43 -13.66 -11.89
C ARG A 225 -34.19 -12.16 -11.81
N GLU A 226 -33.48 -11.70 -10.81
CA GLU A 226 -33.14 -10.27 -10.65
C GLU A 226 -32.16 -9.78 -11.73
N LEU A 227 -31.13 -10.58 -12.05
CA LEU A 227 -30.18 -10.27 -13.12
C LEU A 227 -30.86 -10.27 -14.49
N GLU A 228 -31.79 -11.20 -14.75
CA GLU A 228 -32.59 -11.24 -15.97
C GLU A 228 -33.56 -10.04 -16.09
N ALA A 229 -34.08 -9.53 -14.96
CA ALA A 229 -35.03 -8.42 -14.93
C ALA A 229 -34.39 -7.04 -15.12
N THR A 230 -33.07 -6.92 -14.97
CA THR A 230 -32.40 -5.62 -14.91
C THR A 230 -31.44 -5.45 -16.09
N LYS A 231 -31.74 -4.46 -16.96
CA LYS A 231 -30.96 -4.15 -18.18
C LYS A 231 -29.69 -3.30 -17.95
N ALA A 232 -29.39 -2.94 -16.70
CA ALA A 232 -28.22 -2.13 -16.36
C ALA A 232 -27.04 -3.02 -15.98
N GLY A 233 -25.81 -2.63 -16.37
CA GLY A 233 -24.59 -3.34 -16.01
C GLY A 233 -24.47 -3.45 -14.49
N PHE A 234 -24.68 -4.66 -13.96
CA PHE A 234 -24.59 -4.92 -12.53
C PHE A 234 -23.14 -4.92 -12.06
N LEU A 235 -22.87 -4.04 -11.11
CA LEU A 235 -21.57 -3.89 -10.49
C LEU A 235 -21.56 -4.70 -9.17
N VAL A 236 -21.29 -6.00 -9.25
CA VAL A 236 -20.61 -6.63 -8.11
C VAL A 236 -19.26 -5.91 -8.02
N ARG A 237 -18.92 -5.43 -6.82
CA ARG A 237 -17.61 -4.80 -6.61
C ARG A 237 -16.53 -5.71 -7.22
N PRO A 238 -15.59 -5.17 -8.00
CA PRO A 238 -14.41 -5.93 -8.36
C PRO A 238 -13.74 -6.50 -7.11
N ILE A 239 -12.93 -7.53 -7.29
CA ILE A 239 -12.16 -8.17 -6.19
C ILE A 239 -11.16 -7.18 -5.55
N GLU A 240 -10.99 -6.03 -6.23
CA GLU A 240 -10.04 -4.92 -6.09
C GLU A 240 -10.07 -4.16 -4.74
N GLU A 241 -9.50 -4.76 -3.69
CA GLU A 241 -8.64 -4.04 -2.73
C GLU A 241 -7.46 -4.95 -2.37
N VAL A 242 -6.43 -4.97 -3.22
CA VAL A 242 -5.24 -5.81 -3.03
C VAL A 242 -4.29 -5.15 -2.03
N SER A 243 -3.88 -5.87 -0.99
CA SER A 243 -2.88 -5.41 0.00
C SER A 243 -1.55 -5.00 -0.65
N ARG A 244 -0.72 -4.22 0.07
CA ARG A 244 0.62 -3.84 -0.40
C ARG A 244 1.45 -5.11 -0.64
N ALA A 245 2.05 -5.24 -1.82
CA ALA A 245 2.94 -6.34 -2.21
C ALA A 245 2.25 -7.71 -2.35
N SER A 246 1.07 -7.73 -2.98
CA SER A 246 0.44 -8.95 -3.50
C SER A 246 0.01 -8.81 -4.96
N THR A 247 -0.06 -9.94 -5.63
CA THR A 247 -0.51 -10.05 -7.03
C THR A 247 -1.70 -11.01 -7.10
N VAL A 248 -2.79 -10.58 -7.73
CA VAL A 248 -3.95 -11.43 -8.02
C VAL A 248 -3.97 -11.66 -9.53
N LEU A 249 -3.98 -12.91 -9.95
CA LEU A 249 -4.04 -13.34 -11.34
C LEU A 249 -5.35 -14.08 -11.56
N ALA A 250 -6.12 -13.69 -12.56
CA ALA A 250 -7.39 -14.33 -12.90
C ALA A 250 -7.33 -14.95 -14.30
N ALA A 251 -7.89 -16.14 -14.45
CA ALA A 251 -7.93 -16.87 -15.72
C ALA A 251 -8.82 -16.20 -16.79
N SER A 252 -9.71 -15.31 -16.39
CA SER A 252 -10.61 -14.58 -17.29
C SER A 252 -11.05 -13.26 -16.67
N ASP A 253 -11.34 -12.28 -17.52
CA ASP A 253 -11.81 -10.96 -17.12
C ASP A 253 -13.25 -11.00 -16.58
N TRP A 254 -13.69 -9.88 -16.02
CA TRP A 254 -15.07 -9.70 -15.57
C TRP A 254 -16.07 -9.94 -16.70
N GLY A 255 -17.14 -10.68 -16.42
CA GLY A 255 -18.14 -11.03 -17.44
C GLY A 255 -17.75 -12.22 -18.33
N GLU A 256 -16.51 -12.71 -18.26
CA GLU A 256 -16.03 -13.80 -19.10
C GLU A 256 -16.05 -15.16 -18.38
N THR A 257 -15.88 -16.22 -19.18
CA THR A 257 -15.85 -17.61 -18.70
C THR A 257 -14.43 -18.14 -18.82
N ALA A 258 -13.89 -18.69 -17.72
CA ALA A 258 -12.69 -19.52 -17.74
C ALA A 258 -13.04 -20.87 -18.40
N ARG A 259 -12.31 -21.24 -19.46
CA ARG A 259 -12.67 -22.39 -20.31
C ARG A 259 -11.75 -23.58 -20.09
N GLU A 260 -12.35 -24.76 -20.14
CA GLU A 260 -11.69 -26.06 -20.18
C GLU A 260 -11.55 -26.52 -21.62
N ASP A 261 -10.42 -27.15 -21.96
CA ASP A 261 -10.18 -27.68 -23.29
C ASP A 261 -9.72 -29.13 -23.24
N GLU A 262 -10.43 -30.01 -23.97
CA GLU A 262 -10.16 -31.44 -23.97
C GLU A 262 -8.82 -31.82 -24.60
N ARG A 263 -8.33 -31.02 -25.56
CA ARG A 263 -7.05 -31.26 -26.25
C ARG A 263 -5.87 -30.90 -25.35
N LEU A 264 -6.03 -29.85 -24.56
CA LEU A 264 -5.04 -29.44 -23.57
C LEU A 264 -5.11 -30.32 -22.31
N GLY A 265 -6.26 -30.93 -22.02
CA GLY A 265 -6.45 -31.76 -20.81
C GLY A 265 -6.47 -30.93 -19.52
N HIS A 266 -6.74 -29.64 -19.64
CA HIS A 266 -6.58 -28.61 -18.61
C HIS A 266 -7.56 -27.46 -18.85
N ASP A 267 -7.74 -26.58 -17.87
CA ASP A 267 -8.20 -25.23 -18.19
C ASP A 267 -7.16 -24.47 -19.01
N ILE A 268 -7.62 -23.66 -19.98
CA ILE A 268 -6.75 -23.07 -21.00
C ILE A 268 -5.71 -22.12 -20.38
N TYR A 269 -6.06 -21.39 -19.32
CA TYR A 269 -5.14 -20.46 -18.68
C TYR A 269 -4.09 -21.20 -17.85
N THR A 270 -4.51 -22.15 -17.01
CA THR A 270 -3.58 -22.91 -16.17
C THR A 270 -2.64 -23.74 -17.02
N TYR A 271 -3.09 -24.30 -18.14
CA TYR A 271 -2.21 -24.98 -19.10
C TYR A 271 -1.03 -24.08 -19.50
N PHE A 272 -1.32 -22.87 -20.01
CA PHE A 272 -0.25 -21.97 -20.46
C PHE A 272 0.55 -21.34 -19.31
N LEU A 273 -0.04 -21.23 -18.11
CA LEU A 273 0.69 -20.83 -16.92
C LEU A 273 1.74 -21.89 -16.53
N VAL A 274 1.34 -23.17 -16.52
CA VAL A 274 2.25 -24.30 -16.28
C VAL A 274 3.31 -24.39 -17.39
N GLU A 275 2.92 -24.19 -18.65
CA GLU A 275 3.84 -24.12 -19.79
C GLU A 275 4.89 -23.02 -19.58
N ALA A 276 4.49 -21.82 -19.13
CA ALA A 276 5.41 -20.71 -18.88
C ALA A 276 6.47 -21.04 -17.82
N LEU A 277 6.07 -21.69 -16.72
CA LEU A 277 6.98 -22.09 -15.64
C LEU A 277 7.97 -23.17 -16.12
N ARG A 278 7.49 -24.16 -16.88
CA ARG A 278 8.32 -25.28 -17.36
C ARG A 278 9.24 -24.87 -18.50
N ALA A 279 8.79 -24.02 -19.40
CA ALA A 279 9.57 -23.55 -20.54
C ALA A 279 10.60 -22.50 -20.16
N GLY A 280 10.57 -21.98 -18.93
CA GLY A 280 11.45 -20.90 -18.51
C GLY A 280 11.13 -19.61 -19.26
N ALA A 281 9.88 -19.15 -19.22
CA ALA A 281 9.41 -17.94 -19.89
C ALA A 281 9.96 -16.64 -19.24
N ASP A 282 11.28 -16.54 -19.13
CA ASP A 282 12.08 -15.41 -18.69
C ASP A 282 12.13 -14.38 -19.83
N ARG A 283 11.27 -13.37 -19.75
CA ARG A 283 11.11 -12.39 -20.82
C ARG A 283 12.24 -11.38 -20.79
N ASN A 284 12.67 -10.94 -19.61
CA ASN A 284 13.69 -9.92 -19.45
C ASN A 284 15.12 -10.51 -19.53
N GLY A 285 15.27 -11.83 -19.50
CA GLY A 285 16.53 -12.55 -19.57
C GLY A 285 17.36 -12.42 -18.29
N ASP A 286 16.75 -12.36 -17.11
CA ASP A 286 17.44 -12.22 -15.82
C ASP A 286 17.81 -13.55 -15.13
N GLY A 287 17.35 -14.68 -15.67
CA GLY A 287 17.57 -16.03 -15.14
C GLY A 287 16.40 -16.57 -14.29
N ALA A 288 15.33 -15.80 -14.11
CA ALA A 288 14.15 -16.20 -13.36
C ALA A 288 12.86 -16.06 -14.18
N VAL A 289 11.83 -16.81 -13.80
CA VAL A 289 10.46 -16.58 -14.27
C VAL A 289 9.66 -15.99 -13.13
N THR A 290 9.20 -14.76 -13.32
CA THR A 290 8.37 -14.05 -12.36
C THR A 290 6.89 -14.36 -12.55
N ALA A 291 6.07 -14.09 -11.53
CA ALA A 291 4.62 -14.24 -11.60
C ALA A 291 4.00 -13.39 -12.74
N SER A 292 4.51 -12.17 -12.94
CA SER A 292 4.10 -11.29 -14.04
C SER A 292 4.48 -11.84 -15.42
N GLU A 293 5.67 -12.42 -15.57
CA GLU A 293 6.08 -13.01 -16.86
C GLU A 293 5.30 -14.28 -17.18
N ALA A 294 5.11 -15.14 -16.18
CA ALA A 294 4.28 -16.34 -16.32
C ALA A 294 2.84 -15.96 -16.69
N HIS A 295 2.27 -14.94 -16.04
CA HIS A 295 0.96 -14.41 -16.37
C HIS A 295 0.91 -13.84 -17.79
N ASP A 296 1.87 -13.01 -18.18
CA ASP A 296 1.88 -12.38 -19.50
C ASP A 296 2.03 -13.41 -20.63
N TYR A 297 2.82 -14.46 -20.39
CA TYR A 297 2.90 -15.62 -21.28
C TYR A 297 1.54 -16.32 -21.40
N ALA A 298 0.96 -16.71 -20.26
CA ALA A 298 -0.31 -17.42 -20.21
C ALA A 298 -1.43 -16.60 -20.87
N ARG A 299 -1.52 -15.31 -20.54
CA ARG A 299 -2.49 -14.37 -21.09
C ARG A 299 -2.44 -14.30 -22.61
N ARG A 300 -1.25 -14.09 -23.20
CA ARG A 300 -1.09 -14.00 -24.67
C ARG A 300 -1.51 -15.31 -25.35
N ARG A 301 -1.12 -16.45 -24.78
CA ARG A 301 -1.42 -17.77 -25.35
C ARG A 301 -2.90 -18.12 -25.21
N THR A 302 -3.52 -17.84 -24.07
CA THR A 302 -4.98 -18.00 -23.85
C THR A 302 -5.77 -17.11 -24.81
N TYR A 303 -5.39 -15.83 -24.95
CA TYR A 303 -6.06 -14.91 -25.86
C TYR A 303 -6.01 -15.42 -27.31
N ALA A 304 -4.82 -15.81 -27.78
CA ALA A 304 -4.62 -16.34 -29.13
C ALA A 304 -5.37 -17.66 -29.34
N TYR A 305 -5.26 -18.62 -28.42
CA TYR A 305 -5.89 -19.93 -28.50
C TYR A 305 -7.43 -19.83 -28.51
N THR A 306 -7.98 -18.89 -27.75
CA THR A 306 -9.43 -18.68 -27.67
C THR A 306 -9.97 -17.70 -28.71
N ALA A 307 -9.12 -17.16 -29.58
CA ALA A 307 -9.45 -16.10 -30.53
C ALA A 307 -10.16 -14.91 -29.85
N GLY A 308 -9.61 -14.47 -28.71
CA GLY A 308 -10.10 -13.33 -27.93
C GLY A 308 -11.34 -13.58 -27.08
N ARG A 309 -11.82 -14.83 -26.99
CA ARG A 309 -13.00 -15.18 -26.18
C ARG A 309 -12.72 -15.38 -24.69
N GLN A 310 -11.46 -15.33 -24.28
CA GLN A 310 -11.01 -15.38 -22.90
C GLN A 310 -9.78 -14.48 -22.76
N ARG A 311 -9.88 -13.50 -21.86
CA ARG A 311 -8.86 -12.51 -21.53
C ARG A 311 -8.48 -12.67 -20.08
N PRO A 312 -7.36 -13.35 -19.76
CA PRO A 312 -6.84 -13.33 -18.40
C PRO A 312 -6.50 -11.91 -17.95
N SER A 313 -6.70 -11.64 -16.67
CA SER A 313 -6.44 -10.34 -16.05
C SER A 313 -5.50 -10.50 -14.86
N ALA A 314 -4.86 -9.40 -14.48
CA ALA A 314 -4.01 -9.34 -13.31
C ALA A 314 -4.21 -8.02 -12.59
N GLU A 315 -4.04 -8.04 -11.28
CA GLU A 315 -3.98 -6.88 -10.41
C GLU A 315 -2.72 -6.99 -9.56
N SER A 316 -1.94 -5.92 -9.51
CA SER A 316 -0.70 -5.90 -8.76
C SER A 316 -0.53 -4.55 -8.09
N THR A 317 -0.38 -4.57 -6.75
CA THR A 317 0.03 -3.40 -5.97
C THR A 317 1.52 -3.55 -5.66
N GLU A 318 2.36 -3.60 -6.70
CA GLU A 318 3.81 -3.65 -6.57
C GLU A 318 4.34 -2.29 -6.10
N VAL A 319 4.36 -2.08 -4.78
CA VAL A 319 5.08 -0.95 -4.18
C VAL A 319 6.55 -1.32 -4.05
N GLY A 320 7.31 -1.08 -5.12
CA GLY A 320 8.77 -1.15 -5.09
C GLY A 320 9.38 -2.49 -5.52
N ALA A 321 9.80 -2.51 -6.79
CA ALA A 321 11.01 -3.11 -7.35
C ALA A 321 11.31 -4.62 -7.25
N ASP A 322 10.72 -5.41 -6.34
CA ASP A 322 11.03 -6.85 -6.24
C ASP A 322 9.95 -7.70 -6.95
N PRO A 323 10.24 -8.27 -8.14
CA PRO A 323 9.30 -9.18 -8.78
C PRO A 323 9.17 -10.49 -7.98
N ILE A 324 7.97 -11.08 -7.97
CA ILE A 324 7.74 -12.36 -7.30
C ILE A 324 8.24 -13.50 -8.20
N VAL A 325 9.38 -14.09 -7.85
CA VAL A 325 10.01 -15.18 -8.62
C VAL A 325 9.34 -16.54 -8.33
N LEU A 326 8.86 -17.20 -9.38
CA LEU A 326 8.24 -18.52 -9.31
C LEU A 326 9.20 -19.65 -9.73
N VAL A 327 10.11 -19.41 -10.67
CA VAL A 327 11.12 -20.40 -11.11
C VAL A 327 12.47 -19.72 -11.21
N GLY A 328 13.54 -20.45 -10.87
CA GLY A 328 14.91 -19.95 -11.00
C GLY A 328 15.30 -18.91 -9.94
N ARG A 329 16.34 -18.15 -10.24
CA ARG A 329 16.87 -17.05 -9.40
C ARG A 329 17.37 -15.96 -10.32
N VAL A 330 17.23 -14.70 -9.89
CA VAL A 330 17.78 -13.56 -10.63
C VAL A 330 19.31 -13.66 -10.56
N GLU A 331 19.94 -14.01 -11.67
CA GLU A 331 21.39 -14.21 -11.78
C GLU A 331 22.11 -12.93 -12.23
N ARG A 332 21.41 -12.10 -12.99
CA ARG A 332 21.92 -10.86 -13.57
C ARG A 332 20.82 -9.82 -13.64
N LYS A 333 21.19 -8.57 -13.91
CA LYS A 333 20.19 -7.55 -14.26
C LYS A 333 19.63 -7.90 -15.65
N GLY A 334 18.33 -8.16 -15.72
CA GLY A 334 17.62 -8.34 -16.98
C GLY A 334 17.56 -7.06 -17.80
N LYS A 335 16.92 -7.14 -18.95
CA LYS A 335 16.52 -5.97 -19.72
C LYS A 335 15.44 -5.18 -18.97
N PRO A 336 15.41 -3.84 -19.08
CA PRO A 336 14.36 -3.05 -18.45
C PRO A 336 12.97 -3.39 -19.01
N GLU A 337 11.95 -3.19 -18.18
CA GLU A 337 10.56 -3.45 -18.54
C GLU A 337 9.67 -2.24 -18.29
N LEU A 338 8.79 -1.97 -19.25
CA LEU A 338 7.59 -1.16 -19.03
C LEU A 338 6.40 -2.09 -18.88
N TYR A 339 5.56 -1.86 -17.89
CA TYR A 339 4.37 -2.68 -17.70
C TYR A 339 3.20 -1.84 -17.19
N SER A 340 1.99 -2.38 -17.32
CA SER A 340 0.84 -1.89 -16.56
C SER A 340 -0.26 -2.94 -16.58
N TYR A 341 -0.87 -3.15 -15.42
CA TYR A 341 -2.10 -3.95 -15.27
C TYR A 341 -3.29 -3.08 -14.84
N ALA A 342 -3.15 -1.76 -14.89
CA ALA A 342 -4.23 -0.84 -14.56
C ALA A 342 -5.33 -0.92 -15.64
N THR A 343 -6.54 -1.33 -15.23
CA THR A 343 -7.73 -1.47 -16.11
C THR A 343 -8.03 -0.22 -16.94
N ARG A 344 -7.73 0.98 -16.41
CA ARG A 344 -7.89 2.25 -17.15
C ARG A 344 -6.99 2.38 -18.38
N LEU A 345 -5.94 1.57 -18.48
CA LEU A 345 -5.02 1.52 -19.62
C LEU A 345 -5.29 0.33 -20.55
N ASP A 346 -6.39 -0.40 -20.38
CA ASP A 346 -6.73 -1.52 -21.25
C ASP A 346 -6.95 -1.06 -22.69
N GLY A 347 -6.31 -1.79 -23.61
CA GLY A 347 -6.33 -1.53 -25.05
C GLY A 347 -5.47 -0.34 -25.49
N PHE A 348 -4.66 0.24 -24.59
CA PHE A 348 -3.63 1.19 -25.00
C PHE A 348 -2.42 0.45 -25.57
N THR A 349 -1.86 1.00 -26.63
CA THR A 349 -0.63 0.54 -27.25
C THR A 349 0.55 1.32 -26.69
N VAL A 350 1.55 0.60 -26.19
CA VAL A 350 2.87 1.12 -25.85
C VAL A 350 3.74 1.07 -27.11
N SER A 351 4.16 2.24 -27.58
CA SER A 351 5.11 2.37 -28.67
C SER A 351 6.44 2.91 -28.15
N VAL A 352 7.54 2.35 -28.64
CA VAL A 352 8.90 2.73 -28.28
C VAL A 352 9.65 3.09 -29.56
N ASP A 353 10.20 4.30 -29.61
CA ASP A 353 10.93 4.83 -30.76
C ASP A 353 10.13 4.71 -32.07
N GLY A 354 8.83 4.99 -31.98
CA GLY A 354 7.89 4.95 -33.11
C GLY A 354 7.42 3.54 -33.51
N ARG A 355 7.85 2.49 -32.81
CA ARG A 355 7.41 1.11 -33.06
C ARG A 355 6.38 0.66 -32.02
N PRO A 356 5.18 0.21 -32.42
CA PRO A 356 4.24 -0.38 -31.48
C PRO A 356 4.80 -1.72 -30.99
N LEU A 357 4.99 -1.85 -29.67
CA LEU A 357 5.58 -3.06 -29.09
C LEU A 357 4.54 -3.96 -28.41
N ALA A 358 3.59 -3.39 -27.69
CA ALA A 358 2.62 -4.17 -26.93
C ALA A 358 1.30 -3.42 -26.73
N GLU A 359 0.20 -4.17 -26.64
CA GLU A 359 -1.08 -3.69 -26.13
C GLU A 359 -1.22 -4.07 -24.65
N LEU A 360 -1.63 -3.11 -23.83
CA LEU A 360 -1.88 -3.30 -22.40
C LEU A 360 -3.23 -4.01 -22.16
N PRO A 361 -3.36 -4.77 -21.06
CA PRO A 361 -2.40 -4.94 -19.96
C PRO A 361 -1.24 -5.90 -20.27
N GLY A 362 -0.12 -5.72 -19.56
CA GLY A 362 1.07 -6.58 -19.65
C GLY A 362 2.39 -5.79 -19.65
N GLY A 363 3.50 -6.54 -19.72
CA GLY A 363 4.85 -5.99 -19.79
C GLY A 363 5.51 -6.10 -21.16
N VAL A 364 6.37 -5.12 -21.47
CA VAL A 364 7.24 -5.07 -22.64
C VAL A 364 8.68 -4.81 -22.20
N VAL A 365 9.60 -5.53 -22.82
CA VAL A 365 11.04 -5.40 -22.59
C VAL A 365 11.65 -4.40 -23.56
N LEU A 366 12.60 -3.60 -23.07
CA LEU A 366 13.31 -2.57 -23.84
C LEU A 366 14.82 -2.79 -23.76
N GLU A 367 15.56 -2.18 -24.68
CA GLU A 367 17.01 -2.06 -24.52
C GLU A 367 17.34 -1.00 -23.46
N PRO A 368 18.39 -1.19 -22.63
CA PRO A 368 18.83 -0.18 -21.68
C PRO A 368 19.20 1.15 -22.36
N GLY A 369 18.93 2.26 -21.66
CA GLY A 369 19.22 3.61 -22.12
C GLY A 369 17.98 4.44 -22.41
N ARG A 370 18.11 5.41 -23.31
CA ARG A 370 17.05 6.38 -23.61
C ARG A 370 16.16 5.89 -24.74
N SER A 371 14.87 5.81 -24.47
CA SER A 371 13.85 5.46 -25.45
C SER A 371 12.68 6.46 -25.41
N ARG A 372 12.14 6.82 -26.57
CA ARG A 372 10.90 7.60 -26.66
C ARG A 372 9.70 6.69 -26.50
N VAL A 373 9.00 6.82 -25.39
CA VAL A 373 7.81 6.04 -25.04
C VAL A 373 6.56 6.85 -25.36
N GLN A 374 5.68 6.22 -26.13
CA GLN A 374 4.37 6.74 -26.47
C GLN A 374 3.29 5.77 -25.99
N LEU A 375 2.19 6.33 -25.50
CA LEU A 375 1.01 5.58 -25.09
C LEU A 375 -0.21 6.15 -25.80
N ALA A 376 -0.88 5.36 -26.63
CA ALA A 376 -2.06 5.80 -27.39
C ALA A 376 -3.12 4.68 -27.46
N LYS A 377 -4.38 5.05 -27.66
CA LYS A 377 -5.47 4.07 -27.84
C LYS A 377 -6.08 4.21 -29.23
N GLY A 378 -6.14 3.09 -29.98
CA GLY A 378 -6.83 3.01 -31.27
C GLY A 378 -6.41 4.07 -32.30
N GLY A 379 -5.12 4.42 -32.36
CA GLY A 379 -4.59 5.44 -33.27
C GLY A 379 -4.96 6.89 -32.91
N GLY A 380 -5.60 7.12 -31.77
CA GLY A 380 -5.88 8.46 -31.24
C GLY A 380 -4.63 9.20 -30.75
N PRO A 381 -4.77 10.44 -30.25
CA PRO A 381 -3.65 11.21 -29.73
C PRO A 381 -2.95 10.48 -28.58
N ALA A 382 -1.63 10.63 -28.51
CA ALA A 382 -0.84 10.03 -27.46
C ALA A 382 -1.20 10.64 -26.10
N LEU A 383 -1.63 9.78 -25.16
CA LEU A 383 -1.83 10.12 -23.75
C LEU A 383 -0.50 10.39 -23.05
N LEU A 384 0.57 9.75 -23.54
CA LEU A 384 1.94 9.93 -23.10
C LEU A 384 2.85 10.00 -24.34
N ASP A 385 3.77 10.95 -24.40
CA ASP A 385 4.85 10.99 -25.39
C ASP A 385 6.08 11.63 -24.75
N ARG A 386 7.08 10.82 -24.41
CA ARG A 386 8.25 11.29 -23.65
C ARG A 386 9.45 10.37 -23.80
N THR A 387 10.64 10.95 -23.67
CA THR A 387 11.86 10.16 -23.51
C THR A 387 11.97 9.69 -22.06
N VAL A 388 12.17 8.39 -21.88
CA VAL A 388 12.53 7.77 -20.59
C VAL A 388 13.93 7.19 -20.70
N SER A 389 14.68 7.23 -19.61
CA SER A 389 15.97 6.55 -19.50
C SER A 389 15.76 5.38 -18.56
N LEU A 390 16.05 4.16 -19.01
CA LEU A 390 15.85 2.95 -18.24
C LEU A 390 17.18 2.23 -18.01
N ASP A 391 17.46 1.88 -16.77
CA ASP A 391 18.63 1.09 -16.40
C ASP A 391 18.36 -0.42 -16.55
N PRO A 392 19.40 -1.26 -16.73
CA PRO A 392 19.22 -2.71 -16.70
C PRO A 392 18.50 -3.18 -15.42
N GLY A 393 17.50 -4.03 -15.59
CA GLY A 393 16.66 -4.58 -14.53
C GLY A 393 15.61 -3.60 -14.00
N GLU A 394 15.53 -2.38 -14.51
CA GLU A 394 14.52 -1.42 -14.08
C GLU A 394 13.13 -1.83 -14.58
N ARG A 395 12.17 -1.98 -13.67
CA ARG A 395 10.75 -2.21 -13.99
C ARG A 395 9.97 -0.94 -13.68
N VAL A 396 9.31 -0.38 -14.68
CA VAL A 396 8.56 0.88 -14.53
C VAL A 396 7.12 0.68 -14.95
N ASP A 397 6.21 0.95 -14.02
CA ASP A 397 4.80 1.03 -14.33
C ASP A 397 4.53 2.25 -15.23
N VAL A 398 3.93 2.02 -16.40
CA VAL A 398 3.49 3.05 -17.34
C VAL A 398 2.54 4.05 -16.67
N LEU A 399 1.76 3.60 -15.68
CA LEU A 399 0.91 4.46 -14.87
C LEU A 399 1.72 5.54 -14.15
N THR A 400 2.87 5.15 -13.58
CA THR A 400 3.78 6.07 -12.89
C THR A 400 4.38 7.08 -13.89
N LEU A 401 4.62 6.67 -15.13
CA LEU A 401 5.07 7.59 -16.19
C LEU A 401 3.99 8.63 -16.54
N LEU A 402 2.72 8.25 -16.57
CA LEU A 402 1.60 9.18 -16.77
C LEU A 402 1.49 10.17 -15.61
N GLU A 403 1.59 9.70 -14.37
CA GLU A 403 1.52 10.55 -13.18
C GLU A 403 2.68 11.54 -13.12
N ARG A 404 3.90 11.09 -13.41
CA ARG A 404 5.09 11.94 -13.54
C ARG A 404 4.96 12.95 -14.68
N ALA A 405 4.28 12.60 -15.77
CA ALA A 405 4.10 13.49 -16.92
C ALA A 405 3.17 14.68 -16.61
N GLN A 406 2.34 14.56 -15.57
CA GLN A 406 1.46 15.65 -15.15
C GLN A 406 2.17 16.70 -14.26
N GLY A 407 3.49 16.61 -14.09
CA GLY A 407 4.31 17.54 -13.31
C GLY A 407 4.65 17.02 -11.91
N ARG A 408 5.88 17.25 -11.43
CA ARG A 408 6.27 16.90 -10.05
C ARG A 408 6.04 18.05 -9.07
N TRP A 409 5.92 19.26 -9.60
CA TRP A 409 5.77 20.46 -8.80
C TRP A 409 4.31 20.89 -8.81
N GLU A 410 3.84 21.42 -7.69
CA GLU A 410 2.53 22.03 -7.57
C GLU A 410 2.68 23.38 -6.88
N ALA A 411 2.06 24.40 -7.47
CA ALA A 411 1.90 25.71 -6.85
C ALA A 411 0.41 25.96 -6.59
N ALA A 412 0.07 26.30 -5.35
CA ALA A 412 -1.31 26.49 -4.92
C ALA A 412 -1.46 27.79 -4.14
N PRO A 413 -2.12 28.83 -4.68
CA PRO A 413 -2.62 29.93 -3.86
C PRO A 413 -3.59 29.40 -2.80
N ARG A 414 -3.56 30.00 -1.61
CA ARG A 414 -4.34 29.60 -0.44
C ARG A 414 -5.02 30.80 0.21
N VAL A 415 -6.26 30.59 0.61
CA VAL A 415 -6.90 31.39 1.65
C VAL A 415 -6.72 30.63 2.96
N ALA A 416 -6.36 31.34 4.01
CA ALA A 416 -6.04 30.77 5.31
C ALA A 416 -6.96 31.34 6.41
N LEU A 417 -7.17 30.56 7.46
CA LEU A 417 -7.70 31.02 8.74
C LEU A 417 -6.71 30.61 9.84
N LEU A 418 -6.14 31.61 10.51
CA LEU A 418 -5.16 31.42 11.59
C LEU A 418 -5.86 31.59 12.94
N ALA A 419 -5.71 30.65 13.87
CA ALA A 419 -6.30 30.77 15.20
C ALA A 419 -5.54 29.99 16.28
N PHE A 420 -5.37 30.58 17.46
CA PHE A 420 -4.88 29.84 18.63
C PHE A 420 -5.91 28.80 19.10
N LEU A 421 -5.43 27.63 19.53
CA LEU A 421 -6.27 26.52 20.01
C LEU A 421 -6.81 26.76 21.42
N ASP A 422 -6.10 27.51 22.26
CA ASP A 422 -6.56 27.84 23.61
C ASP A 422 -7.33 29.17 23.65
N ALA A 423 -8.33 29.24 24.53
CA ALA A 423 -9.21 30.40 24.63
C ALA A 423 -8.52 31.65 25.19
N ARG A 424 -7.43 31.50 25.93
CA ARG A 424 -6.70 32.60 26.55
C ARG A 424 -5.88 33.33 25.48
N SER A 425 -5.09 32.62 24.68
CA SER A 425 -4.29 33.20 23.59
C SER A 425 -5.17 33.83 22.52
N ARG A 426 -6.37 33.29 22.24
CA ARG A 426 -7.35 33.95 21.37
C ARG A 426 -7.82 35.31 21.89
N ARG A 427 -7.82 35.52 23.20
CA ARG A 427 -8.27 36.78 23.84
C ARG A 427 -7.13 37.76 24.12
N GLU A 428 -5.94 37.25 24.45
CA GLU A 428 -4.78 38.03 24.90
C GLU A 428 -3.71 38.22 23.82
N VAL A 429 -3.61 37.32 22.83
CA VAL A 429 -2.58 37.35 21.78
C VAL A 429 -3.14 37.84 20.46
N LEU A 430 -3.96 37.02 19.81
CA LEU A 430 -4.59 37.32 18.53
C LEU A 430 -5.84 36.45 18.39
N GLY A 431 -6.97 37.06 18.03
CA GLY A 431 -8.17 36.30 17.70
C GLY A 431 -8.01 35.52 16.39
N PRO A 432 -9.02 34.74 15.96
CA PRO A 432 -9.03 34.13 14.65
C PRO A 432 -8.93 35.21 13.56
N VAL A 433 -8.00 35.06 12.62
CA VAL A 433 -7.75 36.04 11.56
C VAL A 433 -7.67 35.38 10.19
N PRO A 434 -8.28 35.97 9.14
CA PRO A 434 -8.11 35.49 7.79
C PRO A 434 -6.70 35.81 7.28
N GLY A 435 -6.18 34.99 6.40
CA GLY A 435 -4.90 35.18 5.74
C GLY A 435 -4.95 34.74 4.29
N PHE A 436 -3.89 35.07 3.57
CA PHE A 436 -3.67 34.63 2.20
C PHE A 436 -2.25 34.12 2.09
N GLY A 437 -2.04 33.15 1.22
CA GLY A 437 -0.75 32.52 1.11
C GLY A 437 -0.59 31.76 -0.18
N ALA A 438 0.54 31.09 -0.27
CA ALA A 438 0.79 30.13 -1.32
C ALA A 438 1.51 28.94 -0.70
N ALA A 439 1.35 27.81 -1.36
CA ALA A 439 2.06 26.62 -1.00
C ALA A 439 2.61 25.93 -2.24
N PHE A 440 3.82 25.42 -2.08
CA PHE A 440 4.61 24.79 -3.10
C PHE A 440 4.88 23.36 -2.70
N THR A 441 4.78 22.42 -3.63
CA THR A 441 4.95 21.00 -3.33
C THR A 441 5.80 20.31 -4.35
N ALA A 442 6.84 19.61 -3.88
CA ALA A 442 7.57 18.63 -4.65
C ALA A 442 6.98 17.25 -4.33
N ARG A 443 6.20 16.69 -5.27
CA ARG A 443 5.60 15.36 -5.11
C ARG A 443 6.66 14.28 -5.37
N GLY A 444 6.61 13.20 -4.58
CA GLY A 444 7.51 12.06 -4.72
C GLY A 444 8.95 12.34 -4.28
N TRP A 445 9.16 13.34 -3.43
CA TRP A 445 10.47 13.69 -2.87
C TRP A 445 10.33 13.96 -1.36
N PRO A 446 11.22 13.42 -0.50
CA PRO A 446 12.45 12.69 -0.84
C PRO A 446 12.25 11.21 -1.27
N ALA A 447 11.05 10.67 -1.17
CA ALA A 447 10.71 9.31 -1.59
C ALA A 447 9.37 9.30 -2.34
N PRO A 448 9.05 8.26 -3.16
CA PRO A 448 7.83 8.24 -3.98
C PRO A 448 6.50 8.47 -3.22
N SER A 449 6.41 8.02 -1.96
CA SER A 449 5.23 8.17 -1.10
C SER A 449 5.22 9.46 -0.26
N LEU A 450 6.30 10.23 -0.31
CA LEU A 450 6.48 11.48 0.43
C LEU A 450 6.41 12.69 -0.50
N SER A 451 5.98 13.82 0.04
CA SER A 451 6.07 15.10 -0.65
C SER A 451 6.78 16.10 0.24
N LEU A 452 7.62 16.97 -0.33
CA LEU A 452 8.11 18.16 0.35
C LEU A 452 7.10 19.27 0.13
N ARG A 453 6.64 19.87 1.23
CA ARG A 453 5.71 20.99 1.25
C ARG A 453 6.43 22.22 1.79
N LEU A 454 6.33 23.33 1.06
CA LEU A 454 6.71 24.66 1.53
C LEU A 454 5.47 25.55 1.50
N ASP A 455 5.21 26.32 2.54
CA ASP A 455 4.09 27.24 2.58
C ASP A 455 4.46 28.58 3.21
N LEU A 456 3.76 29.62 2.77
CA LEU A 456 3.87 30.98 3.29
C LEU A 456 2.47 31.57 3.38
N VAL A 457 2.04 31.91 4.59
CA VAL A 457 0.76 32.56 4.89
C VAL A 457 1.05 33.93 5.51
N THR A 458 0.35 34.94 5.01
CA THR A 458 0.35 36.29 5.57
C THR A 458 -1.05 36.68 6.03
N SER A 459 -1.12 37.37 7.15
CA SER A 459 -2.34 37.94 7.69
C SER A 459 -2.03 39.31 8.29
N PHE A 460 -2.87 40.29 8.05
CA PHE A 460 -2.68 41.64 8.55
C PHE A 460 -4.02 42.34 8.74
N GLY A 461 -4.06 43.31 9.64
CA GLY A 461 -5.26 44.09 9.87
C GLY A 461 -5.28 44.73 11.24
N ARG A 462 -6.48 44.96 11.76
CA ARG A 462 -6.71 45.44 13.13
C ARG A 462 -7.44 44.37 13.91
N SER A 463 -7.04 44.18 15.16
CA SER A 463 -7.66 43.24 16.09
C SER A 463 -7.87 43.93 17.44
N ARG A 464 -8.61 43.27 18.31
CA ARG A 464 -8.84 43.70 19.69
C ARG A 464 -8.47 42.58 20.63
N ILE A 465 -7.87 42.92 21.77
CA ILE A 465 -7.62 41.98 22.86
C ILE A 465 -8.29 42.49 24.13
N ARG A 466 -8.62 41.57 25.03
CA ARG A 466 -9.12 41.89 26.37
C ARG A 466 -8.15 41.34 27.40
N GLN A 467 -7.48 42.24 28.13
CA GLN A 467 -6.51 41.92 29.16
C GLN A 467 -6.93 42.60 30.47
N ASP A 468 -7.10 41.81 31.54
CA ASP A 468 -7.48 42.30 32.88
C ASP A 468 -8.71 43.24 32.93
N GLY A 469 -9.67 43.01 32.02
CA GLY A 469 -10.90 43.81 31.92
C GLY A 469 -10.81 45.05 31.02
N ALA A 470 -9.62 45.42 30.55
CA ALA A 470 -9.43 46.49 29.57
C ALA A 470 -9.42 45.94 28.14
N GLU A 471 -10.07 46.65 27.21
CA GLU A 471 -10.06 46.35 25.77
C GLU A 471 -9.03 47.25 25.08
N ALA A 472 -8.13 46.65 24.29
CA ALA A 472 -7.12 47.36 23.53
C ALA A 472 -7.20 46.98 22.06
N THR A 473 -7.20 48.00 21.19
CA THR A 473 -7.12 47.80 19.74
C THR A 473 -5.68 47.88 19.27
N PHE A 474 -5.30 47.02 18.34
CA PHE A 474 -3.95 47.00 17.79
C PHE A 474 -3.97 46.64 16.30
N GLY A 475 -3.03 47.21 15.55
CA GLY A 475 -2.67 46.73 14.23
C GLY A 475 -1.81 45.48 14.35
N TYR A 476 -1.97 44.51 13.45
CA TYR A 476 -1.14 43.31 13.44
C TYR A 476 -0.66 42.95 12.04
N THR A 477 0.47 42.26 11.99
CA THR A 477 0.99 41.54 10.83
C THR A 477 1.52 40.20 11.31
N ALA A 478 1.01 39.12 10.76
CA ALA A 478 1.42 37.75 11.03
C ALA A 478 1.93 37.13 9.72
N LEU A 479 3.12 36.54 9.77
CA LEU A 479 3.72 35.77 8.70
C LEU A 479 4.06 34.39 9.24
N ALA A 480 3.43 33.37 8.68
CA ALA A 480 3.72 31.97 8.97
C ALA A 480 4.39 31.34 7.75
N ALA A 481 5.56 30.74 7.94
CA ALA A 481 6.26 30.00 6.90
C ALA A 481 6.51 28.57 7.36
N GLY A 482 6.17 27.59 6.53
CA GLY A 482 6.20 26.17 6.88
C GLY A 482 7.04 25.31 5.93
N VAL A 483 7.67 24.27 6.49
CA VAL A 483 8.23 23.15 5.74
C VAL A 483 7.63 21.85 6.29
N GLY A 484 7.00 21.05 5.44
CA GLY A 484 6.39 19.78 5.80
C GLY A 484 6.86 18.62 4.92
N VAL A 485 6.79 17.40 5.46
CA VAL A 485 7.06 16.17 4.70
C VAL A 485 5.88 15.20 4.82
N PRO A 486 4.71 15.53 4.24
CA PRO A 486 3.55 14.65 4.31
C PRO A 486 3.71 13.38 3.47
N TRP A 487 3.26 12.27 4.05
CA TRP A 487 2.86 11.09 3.30
C TRP A 487 1.60 11.40 2.50
N ARG A 488 1.56 10.92 1.25
CA ARG A 488 0.39 10.95 0.39
C ARG A 488 -0.19 9.54 0.27
N PHE A 489 -1.49 9.40 0.46
CA PHE A 489 -2.20 8.15 0.28
C PHE A 489 -3.56 8.40 -0.37
N GLU A 490 -4.02 7.46 -1.18
CA GLU A 490 -5.25 7.60 -1.99
C GLU A 490 -6.18 6.43 -1.62
N PRO A 491 -7.01 6.58 -0.57
CA PRO A 491 -7.91 5.50 -0.16
C PRO A 491 -8.92 5.19 -1.27
N ALA A 492 -9.09 3.90 -1.58
CA ALA A 492 -10.06 3.43 -2.58
C ALA A 492 -11.49 3.95 -2.32
N ALA A 493 -11.86 4.06 -1.03
CA ALA A 493 -13.15 4.60 -0.60
C ALA A 493 -13.42 6.06 -1.03
N LEU A 494 -12.38 6.85 -1.34
CA LEU A 494 -12.49 8.29 -1.58
C LEU A 494 -12.40 8.71 -3.06
N ARG A 495 -12.64 7.78 -4.01
CA ARG A 495 -12.84 8.05 -5.45
C ARG A 495 -11.92 9.15 -6.03
N GLY A 496 -10.60 8.97 -5.90
CA GLY A 496 -9.59 9.86 -6.47
C GLY A 496 -9.19 11.04 -5.60
N ALA A 497 -9.69 11.15 -4.37
CA ALA A 497 -9.14 12.07 -3.38
C ALA A 497 -7.85 11.49 -2.76
N ALA A 498 -6.85 12.35 -2.60
CA ALA A 498 -5.64 12.05 -1.87
C ALA A 498 -5.66 12.69 -0.50
N LEU A 499 -5.26 11.93 0.51
CA LEU A 499 -5.03 12.40 1.86
C LEU A 499 -3.53 12.63 2.09
N LEU A 500 -3.24 13.63 2.92
CA LEU A 500 -1.91 14.07 3.29
C LEU A 500 -1.81 14.05 4.81
N ALA A 501 -0.74 13.47 5.34
CA ALA A 501 -0.45 13.54 6.77
C ALA A 501 1.06 13.50 6.98
N GLY A 502 1.62 14.34 7.86
CA GLY A 502 3.02 14.21 8.23
C GLY A 502 3.56 15.37 9.07
N PRO A 503 4.84 15.29 9.48
CA PRO A 503 5.46 16.31 10.30
C PRO A 503 5.64 17.63 9.53
N ARG A 504 5.59 18.74 10.27
CA ARG A 504 5.96 20.08 9.79
C ARG A 504 6.80 20.83 10.81
N LEU A 505 7.56 21.79 10.30
CA LEU A 505 8.29 22.79 11.06
C LEU A 505 7.87 24.16 10.53
N SER A 506 7.55 25.06 11.44
CA SER A 506 6.95 26.36 11.10
C SER A 506 7.67 27.49 11.79
N LEU A 507 7.73 28.64 11.13
CA LEU A 507 8.22 29.90 11.65
C LEU A 507 7.05 30.88 11.67
N LEU A 508 6.68 31.37 12.86
CA LEU A 508 5.69 32.44 13.01
C LEU A 508 6.39 33.73 13.41
N TRP A 509 6.22 34.77 12.58
CA TRP A 509 6.54 36.15 12.90
C TRP A 509 5.24 36.93 13.12
N LEU A 510 5.09 37.57 14.28
CA LEU A 510 3.92 38.36 14.65
C LEU A 510 4.36 39.74 15.15
N ASP A 511 4.02 40.79 14.43
CA ASP A 511 4.15 42.20 14.85
C ASP A 511 2.76 42.70 15.28
N ARG A 512 2.66 43.23 16.50
CA ARG A 512 1.44 43.86 17.05
C ARG A 512 1.77 45.28 17.47
N ARG A 513 0.99 46.27 17.03
CA ARG A 513 1.20 47.70 17.34
C ARG A 513 -0.05 48.25 18.02
N PHE A 514 0.09 48.66 19.27
CA PHE A 514 -1.02 49.05 20.13
C PHE A 514 -1.29 50.54 20.06
N ASP A 515 -2.57 50.92 20.00
CA ASP A 515 -3.01 52.32 20.04
C ASP A 515 -3.17 52.79 21.50
N LEU A 516 -2.12 52.68 22.32
CA LEU A 516 -2.14 53.01 23.75
C LEU A 516 -0.98 53.92 24.13
N ALA A 517 -1.26 55.01 24.86
CA ALA A 517 -0.26 55.97 25.31
C ALA A 517 0.74 55.42 26.35
N LEU A 518 0.42 54.30 27.00
CA LEU A 518 1.18 53.72 28.12
C LEU A 518 1.74 52.31 27.86
N ALA A 519 1.51 51.73 26.66
CA ALA A 519 2.04 50.41 26.28
C ALA A 519 3.28 50.57 25.37
N PRO A 520 4.20 49.58 25.34
CA PRO A 520 5.27 49.60 24.34
C PRO A 520 4.66 49.68 22.92
N PRO A 521 5.18 50.56 22.04
CA PRO A 521 4.52 50.90 20.78
C PRO A 521 4.40 49.73 19.80
N ALA A 522 5.22 48.69 19.96
CA ALA A 522 5.14 47.47 19.19
C ALA A 522 5.61 46.26 20.01
N GLN A 523 4.97 45.11 19.80
CA GLN A 523 5.38 43.81 20.30
C GLN A 523 5.65 42.88 19.12
N ARG A 524 6.86 42.34 19.04
CA ARG A 524 7.29 41.42 17.99
C ARG A 524 7.58 40.06 18.59
N VAL A 525 7.03 39.02 17.98
CA VAL A 525 7.29 37.63 18.33
C VAL A 525 7.82 36.93 17.09
N LEU A 526 8.93 36.21 17.25
CA LEU A 526 9.43 35.25 16.28
C LEU A 526 9.56 33.92 16.99
N THR A 527 8.88 32.89 16.50
CA THR A 527 8.91 31.57 17.12
C THR A 527 9.02 30.49 16.06
N PHE A 528 9.77 29.45 16.37
CA PHE A 528 9.98 28.27 15.54
C PHE A 528 9.35 27.07 16.22
N THR A 529 8.48 26.35 15.51
CA THR A 529 7.50 25.47 16.14
C THR A 529 7.35 24.17 15.36
N PRO A 530 7.46 23.01 16.02
CA PRO A 530 7.10 21.74 15.41
C PRO A 530 5.58 21.62 15.31
N GLY A 531 5.12 20.84 14.33
CA GLY A 531 3.71 20.63 14.13
C GLY A 531 3.37 19.41 13.28
N LEU A 532 2.08 19.29 12.99
CA LEU A 532 1.49 18.28 12.12
C LEU A 532 0.78 18.96 10.95
N LEU A 533 1.01 18.46 9.74
CA LEU A 533 0.23 18.79 8.55
C LEU A 533 -0.75 17.65 8.28
N LEU A 534 -2.03 17.99 8.16
CA LEU A 534 -3.08 17.11 7.67
C LEU A 534 -3.71 17.76 6.44
N GLY A 535 -4.11 16.99 5.43
CA GLY A 535 -4.73 17.57 4.25
C GLY A 535 -5.48 16.58 3.39
N ALA A 536 -6.29 17.12 2.50
CA ALA A 536 -7.00 16.40 1.46
C ALA A 536 -6.90 17.19 0.15
N ALA A 537 -6.72 16.49 -0.97
CA ALA A 537 -6.65 17.08 -2.29
C ALA A 537 -7.42 16.22 -3.30
N VAL A 538 -8.22 16.86 -4.15
CA VAL A 538 -9.00 16.24 -5.22
C VAL A 538 -8.55 16.79 -6.58
N PRO A 539 -8.34 15.94 -7.59
CA PRO A 539 -8.04 16.40 -8.94
C PRO A 539 -9.26 17.05 -9.58
N LEU A 540 -9.07 18.19 -10.24
CA LEU A 540 -10.09 18.91 -11.01
C LEU A 540 -9.93 18.71 -12.54
N GLY A 541 -8.87 18.01 -12.96
CA GLY A 541 -8.53 17.80 -14.38
C GLY A 541 -7.48 18.79 -14.89
N ARG A 542 -6.81 18.47 -16.01
CA ARG A 542 -5.77 19.30 -16.68
C ARG A 542 -4.65 19.81 -15.74
N GLY A 543 -4.28 19.02 -14.73
CA GLY A 543 -3.24 19.38 -13.76
C GLY A 543 -3.73 20.23 -12.58
N PHE A 544 -5.00 20.64 -12.55
CA PHE A 544 -5.57 21.36 -11.41
C PHE A 544 -5.97 20.43 -10.27
N THR A 545 -5.79 20.91 -9.05
CA THR A 545 -6.15 20.25 -7.79
C THR A 545 -6.94 21.23 -6.94
N ALA A 546 -8.00 20.79 -6.26
CA ALA A 546 -8.55 21.51 -5.11
C ALA A 546 -8.06 20.83 -3.84
N GLY A 547 -7.76 21.59 -2.80
CA GLY A 547 -7.33 20.99 -1.55
C GLY A 547 -7.58 21.85 -0.32
N ALA A 548 -7.65 21.17 0.81
CA ALA A 548 -7.75 21.76 2.13
C ALA A 548 -6.66 21.14 3.03
N GLU A 549 -6.01 21.97 3.83
CA GLU A 549 -4.95 21.58 4.75
C GLU A 549 -5.20 22.18 6.12
N LEU A 550 -4.97 21.38 7.15
CA LEU A 550 -4.97 21.79 8.54
C LEU A 550 -3.53 21.64 9.06
N HIS A 551 -2.98 22.76 9.50
CA HIS A 551 -1.67 22.84 10.13
C HIS A 551 -1.87 23.00 11.63
N LEU A 552 -1.24 22.15 12.44
CA LEU A 552 -1.32 22.18 13.89
C LEU A 552 0.08 22.37 14.46
N ASP A 553 0.38 23.56 14.94
CA ASP A 553 1.71 23.95 15.42
C ASP A 553 1.75 24.12 16.93
N TRP A 554 2.83 23.66 17.56
CA TRP A 554 3.08 23.83 18.99
C TRP A 554 4.01 25.02 19.25
N LEU A 555 3.49 26.09 19.85
CA LEU A 555 4.21 27.35 20.05
C LEU A 555 4.74 27.51 21.45
N LEU A 556 5.95 28.04 21.52
CA LEU A 556 6.50 28.69 22.70
C LEU A 556 6.46 30.20 22.44
N LEU A 557 5.55 30.89 23.14
CA LEU A 557 5.40 32.33 23.06
C LEU A 557 5.92 32.97 24.34
N ARG A 558 6.63 34.10 24.20
CA ARG A 558 6.94 34.96 25.34
C ARG A 558 5.99 36.15 25.32
N VAL A 559 5.03 36.18 26.24
CA VAL A 559 4.06 37.27 26.38
C VAL A 559 4.25 37.87 27.77
N ASP A 560 4.40 39.18 27.86
CA ASP A 560 4.57 39.91 29.13
C ASP A 560 5.71 39.37 30.01
N ARG A 561 6.81 38.97 29.36
CA ARG A 561 8.02 38.35 29.95
C ARG A 561 7.88 36.92 30.46
N GLU A 562 6.70 36.29 30.38
CA GLU A 562 6.47 34.88 30.72
C GLU A 562 6.53 33.97 29.49
N ASN A 563 7.15 32.79 29.64
CA ASN A 563 7.11 31.74 28.62
C ASN A 563 5.78 30.98 28.72
N ARG A 564 5.06 30.88 27.60
CA ARG A 564 3.77 30.20 27.49
C ARG A 564 3.82 29.19 26.36
N SER A 565 3.23 28.03 26.61
CA SER A 565 3.03 26.97 25.62
C SER A 565 1.58 27.04 25.12
N THR A 566 1.38 27.14 23.82
CA THR A 566 0.05 27.14 23.19
C THR A 566 0.09 26.39 21.86
N GLY A 567 -1.07 26.05 21.31
CA GLY A 567 -1.20 25.53 19.95
C GLY A 567 -1.78 26.58 19.00
N LEU A 568 -1.34 26.57 17.75
CA LEU A 568 -1.89 27.35 16.64
C LEU A 568 -2.44 26.37 15.61
N ALA A 569 -3.62 26.68 15.08
CA ALA A 569 -4.17 26.02 13.93
C ALA A 569 -4.21 26.99 12.74
N GLU A 570 -3.80 26.49 11.58
CA GLU A 570 -3.98 27.18 10.29
C GLU A 570 -4.79 26.28 9.37
N LEU A 571 -5.96 26.75 8.94
CA LEU A 571 -6.78 26.07 7.93
C LEU A 571 -6.55 26.74 6.58
N LEU A 572 -5.94 26.04 5.63
CA LEU A 572 -5.62 26.54 4.30
C LEU A 572 -6.49 25.84 3.25
N VAL A 573 -7.22 26.60 2.46
CA VAL A 573 -8.06 26.08 1.37
C VAL A 573 -7.70 26.77 0.07
N GLY A 574 -7.63 26.02 -1.02
CA GLY A 574 -7.35 26.61 -2.33
C GLY A 574 -7.26 25.59 -3.45
N ALA A 575 -6.87 26.07 -4.62
CA ALA A 575 -6.62 25.25 -5.80
C ALA A 575 -5.16 25.38 -6.25
N GLY A 576 -4.56 24.25 -6.62
CA GLY A 576 -3.20 24.15 -7.13
C GLY A 576 -3.18 23.83 -8.62
N TYR A 577 -2.05 24.18 -9.25
CA TYR A 577 -1.71 23.74 -10.60
C TYR A 577 -0.40 22.95 -10.56
N ARG A 578 -0.40 21.80 -11.22
CA ARG A 578 0.73 20.88 -11.29
C ARG A 578 1.47 21.03 -12.62
N PHE A 579 2.80 21.10 -12.56
CA PHE A 579 3.70 21.35 -13.70
C PHE A 579 5.06 20.66 -13.59
#